data_AF-A0A016WJ85-F1
#
_entry.id   AF-A0A016WJ85-F1
#
_cell.length_a   1.000
_cell.length_b   1.000
_cell.length_c   1.000
_cell.angle_alpha   90.00
_cell.angle_beta   90.00
_cell.angle_gamma   90.00
#
_symmetry.space_group_name_H-M   'P 1'
#
loop_
_entity.id
_entity.type
_entity.pdbx_description
1 polymer ?
#
loop_
_entity_poly.entity_id
_entity_poly.type
_entity_poly.pdbx_seq_one_letter_code
_entity_poly.pdbx_strand_id
1 'polypeptide(L)'
;MSTSKLKLSAHEKSVMLSRLILFLIIPTLLGAFKVAYWNFPSGTCRTNHSIKFEDYKIETNKNLSFYGEKVVIFYEFIFGRYPYYKGYKEDQPVNGGTPQNCSIDEHLKIAKENITERIPKEDFDGFAIIDLEEWRPIFDQNFWGLKSVSRVVFFAMMGKNLRLYLCPTSHHFRDLCYPLERNDLYLQGFPKSVISIGKEMEFKSSKRNGNSEAGRGTV
;
A
#
# COMPACT_ATOMS: atom_id res chain seq x y z
N MET A 1 -26.89 -59.22 15.59
CA MET A 1 -25.62 -58.89 14.91
C MET A 1 -24.90 -57.85 15.76
N SER A 2 -23.97 -58.26 16.61
CA SER A 2 -23.32 -57.38 17.59
C SER A 2 -22.15 -56.65 16.93
N THR A 3 -22.27 -55.33 16.79
CA THR A 3 -21.17 -54.49 16.31
C THR A 3 -20.21 -54.21 17.47
N SER A 4 -19.21 -55.07 17.62
CA SER A 4 -18.08 -54.82 18.52
C SER A 4 -17.32 -53.58 18.04
N LYS A 5 -17.45 -52.47 18.78
CA LYS A 5 -16.64 -51.26 18.57
C LYS A 5 -15.17 -51.62 18.84
N LEU A 6 -14.35 -51.63 17.78
CA LEU A 6 -12.90 -51.78 17.90
C LEU A 6 -12.35 -50.67 18.82
N LYS A 7 -11.68 -51.09 19.90
CA LYS A 7 -11.02 -50.19 20.86
C LYS A 7 -9.57 -50.06 20.42
N LEU A 8 -9.20 -48.94 19.82
CA LEU A 8 -7.81 -48.69 19.44
C LEU A 8 -6.90 -48.59 20.67
N SER A 9 -5.70 -49.16 20.56
CA SER A 9 -4.62 -49.02 21.54
C SER A 9 -4.09 -47.58 21.61
N ALA A 10 -3.41 -47.22 22.70
CA ALA A 10 -2.80 -45.90 22.85
C ALA A 10 -1.77 -45.61 21.75
N HIS A 11 -1.02 -46.63 21.33
CA HIS A 11 -0.06 -46.54 20.24
C HIS A 11 -0.75 -46.21 18.90
N GLU A 12 -1.84 -46.91 18.56
CA GLU A 12 -2.58 -46.63 17.32
C GLU A 12 -3.22 -45.25 17.32
N LYS A 13 -3.74 -44.79 18.46
CA LYS A 13 -4.26 -43.41 18.60
C LYS A 13 -3.17 -42.37 18.39
N SER A 14 -1.96 -42.59 18.92
CA SER A 14 -0.81 -41.71 18.74
C SER A 14 -0.35 -41.64 17.28
N VAL A 15 -0.29 -42.79 16.60
CA VAL A 15 0.06 -42.85 15.16
C VAL A 15 -1.00 -42.16 14.30
N MET A 16 -2.29 -42.35 14.58
CA MET A 16 -3.37 -41.68 13.86
C MET A 16 -3.38 -40.17 14.10
N LEU A 17 -3.09 -39.73 15.34
CA LEU A 17 -2.96 -38.31 15.67
C LEU A 17 -1.75 -37.67 14.96
N SER A 18 -0.59 -38.35 14.95
CA SER A 18 0.60 -37.90 14.23
C SER A 18 0.35 -37.77 12.72
N ARG A 19 -0.32 -38.76 12.11
CA ARG A 19 -0.72 -38.69 10.69
C ARG A 19 -1.70 -37.54 10.42
N LEU A 20 -2.66 -37.32 11.30
CA LEU A 20 -3.62 -36.21 11.19
C LEU A 20 -2.91 -34.86 11.28
N ILE A 21 -2.00 -34.70 12.24
CA ILE A 21 -1.16 -33.50 12.39
C ILE A 21 -0.32 -33.28 11.13
N LEU A 22 0.33 -34.33 10.61
CA LEU A 22 1.14 -34.24 9.40
C LEU A 22 0.30 -33.84 8.17
N PHE A 23 -0.90 -34.41 8.02
CA PHE A 23 -1.84 -34.03 6.96
C PHE A 23 -2.33 -32.58 7.05
N LEU A 24 -2.45 -32.03 8.27
CA LEU A 24 -2.85 -30.64 8.49
C LEU A 24 -1.68 -29.65 8.30
N ILE A 25 -0.46 -30.06 8.64
CA ILE A 25 0.74 -29.21 8.56
C ILE A 25 1.38 -29.23 7.16
N ILE A 26 1.35 -30.34 6.43
CA ILE A 26 1.99 -30.42 5.09
C ILE A 26 1.47 -29.36 4.10
N PRO A 27 0.14 -29.13 3.95
CA PRO A 27 -0.37 -28.11 3.04
C PRO A 27 0.01 -26.69 3.46
N THR A 28 0.09 -26.42 4.78
CA THR A 28 0.51 -25.12 5.30
C THR A 28 2.03 -24.90 5.14
N LEU A 29 2.83 -25.96 5.24
CA LEU A 29 4.27 -25.90 4.98
C LEU A 29 4.60 -25.74 3.49
N LEU A 30 3.85 -26.41 2.60
CA LEU A 30 4.01 -26.31 1.16
C LEU A 30 3.39 -25.03 0.58
N GLY A 31 2.34 -24.50 1.20
CA GLY A 31 1.77 -23.18 0.89
C GLY A 31 2.64 -22.00 1.34
N ALA A 32 3.70 -22.25 2.11
CA ALA A 32 4.64 -21.22 2.56
C ALA A 32 5.68 -20.82 1.50
N PHE A 33 5.61 -21.35 0.28
CA PHE A 33 6.43 -20.84 -0.82
C PHE A 33 5.93 -19.46 -1.22
N LYS A 34 6.72 -18.44 -0.87
CA LYS A 34 6.52 -17.05 -1.30
C LYS A 34 6.56 -17.01 -2.83
N VAL A 35 5.42 -16.77 -3.43
CA VAL A 35 5.28 -16.54 -4.87
C VAL A 35 5.90 -15.17 -5.20
N ALA A 36 6.72 -15.11 -6.24
CA ALA A 36 7.26 -13.86 -6.73
C ALA A 36 6.31 -13.25 -7.75
N TYR A 37 6.29 -11.92 -7.85
CA TYR A 37 5.41 -11.19 -8.76
C TYR A 37 6.24 -10.34 -9.72
N TRP A 38 5.87 -10.36 -11.00
CA TRP A 38 6.53 -9.59 -12.03
C TRP A 38 5.90 -8.20 -12.17
N ASN A 39 6.61 -7.16 -11.74
CA ASN A 39 6.19 -5.76 -11.87
C ASN A 39 7.14 -4.96 -12.77
N PHE A 40 7.36 -5.43 -13.99
CA PHE A 40 8.20 -4.76 -14.98
C PHE A 40 7.39 -4.54 -16.28
N PRO A 41 7.49 -3.37 -16.96
CA PRO A 41 6.65 -3.02 -18.10
C PRO A 41 7.08 -3.73 -19.40
N SER A 42 7.12 -5.06 -19.39
CA SER A 42 7.54 -5.91 -20.52
C SER A 42 6.42 -6.28 -21.50
N GLY A 43 5.24 -5.64 -21.43
CA GLY A 43 4.12 -5.91 -22.35
C GLY A 43 4.51 -5.78 -23.83
N THR A 44 5.41 -4.86 -24.15
CA THR A 44 5.96 -4.65 -25.50
C THR A 44 6.88 -5.79 -25.96
N CYS A 45 7.49 -6.54 -25.05
CA CYS A 45 8.44 -7.61 -25.36
C CYS A 45 7.77 -8.98 -25.61
N ARG A 46 6.45 -9.08 -25.43
CA ARG A 46 5.68 -10.33 -25.45
C ARG A 46 5.90 -11.18 -26.70
N THR A 47 6.08 -10.57 -27.88
CA THR A 47 6.15 -11.28 -29.16
C THR A 47 7.55 -11.77 -29.52
N ASN A 48 8.60 -11.06 -29.11
CA ASN A 48 9.97 -11.32 -29.60
C ASN A 48 10.88 -11.97 -28.55
N HIS A 49 10.50 -11.95 -27.26
CA HIS A 49 11.29 -12.48 -26.14
C HIS A 49 10.38 -13.13 -25.09
N SER A 50 9.71 -14.23 -25.45
CA SER A 50 8.79 -14.93 -24.54
C SER A 50 9.54 -15.65 -23.41
N ILE A 51 9.31 -15.18 -22.18
CA ILE A 51 9.76 -15.83 -20.95
C ILE A 51 8.59 -16.65 -20.41
N LYS A 52 8.85 -17.91 -20.03
CA LYS A 52 7.89 -18.76 -19.31
C LYS A 52 8.05 -18.52 -17.81
N PHE A 53 7.27 -17.60 -17.27
CA PHE A 53 7.39 -17.20 -15.85
C PHE A 53 6.98 -18.31 -14.88
N GLU A 54 6.14 -19.25 -15.35
CA GLU A 54 5.67 -20.41 -14.60
C GLU A 54 6.82 -21.33 -14.17
N ASP A 55 7.84 -21.47 -15.03
CA ASP A 55 9.05 -22.28 -14.74
C ASP A 55 9.82 -21.75 -13.52
N TYR A 56 9.63 -20.47 -13.18
CA TYR A 56 10.29 -19.78 -12.06
C TYR A 56 9.35 -19.49 -10.89
N LYS A 57 8.10 -19.95 -10.93
CA LYS A 57 7.07 -19.62 -9.92
C LYS A 57 6.86 -18.11 -9.75
N ILE A 58 6.94 -17.38 -10.86
CA ILE A 58 6.67 -15.94 -10.91
C ILE A 58 5.27 -15.73 -11.51
N GLU A 59 4.42 -15.04 -10.77
CA GLU A 59 3.10 -14.60 -11.25
C GLU A 59 3.24 -13.31 -12.05
N THR A 60 2.48 -13.20 -13.13
CA THR A 60 2.44 -12.00 -13.97
C THR A 60 1.01 -11.55 -14.18
N ASN A 61 0.81 -10.25 -14.35
CA ASN A 61 -0.45 -9.74 -14.88
C ASN A 61 -0.73 -10.34 -16.28
N LYS A 62 -2.01 -10.47 -16.62
CA LYS A 62 -2.46 -10.90 -17.93
C LYS A 62 -1.76 -10.10 -19.04
N ASN A 63 -1.26 -10.82 -20.04
CA ASN A 63 -0.55 -10.25 -21.19
C ASN A 63 0.71 -9.43 -20.84
N LEU A 64 1.31 -9.63 -19.65
CA LEU A 64 2.40 -8.80 -19.13
C LEU A 64 2.02 -7.31 -19.05
N SER A 65 0.73 -7.03 -18.80
CA SER A 65 0.26 -5.67 -18.56
C SER A 65 0.95 -5.10 -17.32
N PHE A 66 1.35 -3.83 -17.39
CA PHE A 66 2.01 -3.18 -16.26
C PHE A 66 1.04 -2.92 -15.09
N TYR A 67 -0.25 -2.80 -15.38
CA TYR A 67 -1.34 -2.73 -14.40
C TYR A 67 -2.28 -3.90 -14.64
N GLY A 68 -2.56 -4.71 -13.62
CA GLY A 68 -3.43 -5.86 -13.78
C GLY A 68 -3.83 -6.53 -12.48
N GLU A 69 -4.35 -7.75 -12.61
CA GLU A 69 -4.99 -8.50 -11.53
C GLU A 69 -4.02 -9.00 -10.44
N LYS A 70 -2.72 -9.06 -10.71
CA LYS A 70 -1.70 -9.52 -9.76
C LYS A 70 -0.99 -8.36 -9.07
N VAL A 71 -0.60 -7.33 -9.84
CA VAL A 71 0.09 -6.14 -9.35
C VAL A 71 -0.40 -4.89 -10.07
N VAL A 72 -0.67 -3.85 -9.30
CA VAL A 72 -0.89 -2.48 -9.78
C VAL A 72 0.00 -1.55 -8.98
N ILE A 73 0.75 -0.68 -9.66
CA ILE A 73 1.57 0.35 -9.02
C ILE A 73 1.02 1.75 -9.35
N PHE A 74 1.06 2.65 -8.37
CA PHE A 74 0.64 4.03 -8.49
C PHE A 74 1.81 4.95 -8.14
N TYR A 75 2.32 5.64 -9.14
CA TYR A 75 3.38 6.63 -8.98
C TYR A 75 2.86 7.99 -8.51
N GLU A 76 3.77 8.88 -8.12
CA GLU A 76 3.50 10.22 -7.62
C GLU A 76 2.75 11.12 -8.60
N PHE A 77 2.96 10.95 -9.90
CA PHE A 77 2.27 11.71 -10.95
C PHE A 77 0.87 11.16 -11.28
N ILE A 78 0.51 10.01 -10.69
CA ILE A 78 -0.79 9.36 -10.87
C ILE A 78 -1.63 9.50 -9.60
N PHE A 79 -1.06 9.26 -8.42
CA PHE A 79 -1.82 8.95 -7.22
C PHE A 79 -2.37 10.20 -6.52
N GLY A 80 -3.62 10.55 -6.84
CA GLY A 80 -4.29 11.70 -6.28
C GLY A 80 -3.58 13.01 -6.62
N ARG A 81 -3.75 14.01 -5.75
CA ARG A 81 -3.00 15.27 -5.82
C ARG A 81 -1.75 15.25 -4.95
N TYR A 82 -0.91 14.22 -5.09
CA TYR A 82 0.32 14.13 -4.31
C TYR A 82 1.19 15.40 -4.52
N PRO A 83 1.56 16.12 -3.45
CA PRO A 83 2.35 17.33 -3.54
C PRO A 83 3.83 17.00 -3.58
N TYR A 84 4.59 17.59 -4.50
CA TYR A 84 6.03 17.41 -4.58
C TYR A 84 6.71 18.50 -5.41
N TYR A 85 8.05 18.57 -5.34
CA TYR A 85 8.85 19.44 -6.19
C TYR A 85 9.45 18.64 -7.34
N LYS A 86 9.04 18.96 -8.57
CA LYS A 86 9.48 18.20 -9.75
C LYS A 86 10.99 18.31 -9.93
N GLY A 87 11.67 17.16 -9.95
CA GLY A 87 13.13 17.11 -10.01
C GLY A 87 13.81 17.77 -8.80
N TYR A 88 13.12 17.83 -7.66
CA TYR A 88 13.60 18.43 -6.42
C TYR A 88 13.96 19.92 -6.51
N LYS A 89 13.29 20.66 -7.40
CA LYS A 89 13.51 22.10 -7.60
C LYS A 89 12.38 22.93 -6.98
N GLU A 90 12.73 23.86 -6.09
CA GLU A 90 11.78 24.71 -5.35
C GLU A 90 10.86 25.54 -6.26
N ASP A 91 11.33 25.94 -7.44
CA ASP A 91 10.57 26.71 -8.42
C ASP A 91 9.61 25.85 -9.27
N GLN A 92 9.58 24.53 -9.06
CA GLN A 92 8.74 23.59 -9.78
C GLN A 92 7.75 22.83 -8.86
N PRO A 93 6.88 23.51 -8.10
CA PRO A 93 5.92 22.85 -7.22
C PRO A 93 4.79 22.19 -8.02
N VAL A 94 4.55 20.91 -7.73
CA VAL A 94 3.39 20.15 -8.18
C VAL A 94 2.42 20.02 -6.99
N ASN A 95 1.14 20.34 -7.21
CA ASN A 95 0.09 20.33 -6.19
C ASN A 95 0.46 21.09 -4.89
N GLY A 96 1.22 22.18 -5.00
CA GLY A 96 1.64 23.00 -3.85
C GLY A 96 2.99 22.60 -3.24
N GLY A 97 3.64 21.54 -3.74
CA GLY A 97 5.01 21.16 -3.38
C GLY A 97 5.14 20.38 -2.08
N THR A 98 4.41 20.78 -1.04
CA THR A 98 4.41 20.12 0.28
C THR A 98 3.00 19.76 0.73
N PRO A 99 2.85 18.78 1.67
CA PRO A 99 1.55 18.42 2.24
C PRO A 99 0.79 19.59 2.86
N GLN A 100 1.48 20.58 3.45
CA GLN A 100 0.84 21.75 4.08
C GLN A 100 0.14 22.68 3.06
N ASN A 101 0.56 22.63 1.79
CA ASN A 101 0.01 23.46 0.72
C ASN A 101 -0.96 22.71 -0.19
N CYS A 102 -1.35 21.49 0.17
CA CYS A 102 -2.24 20.64 -0.63
C CYS A 102 -3.57 20.41 0.11
N SER A 103 -4.68 20.45 -0.63
CA SER A 103 -5.99 20.08 -0.11
C SER A 103 -6.07 18.55 0.00
N ILE A 104 -6.25 18.07 1.24
CA ILE A 104 -6.35 16.64 1.50
C ILE A 104 -7.60 16.02 0.88
N ASP A 105 -8.73 16.73 0.91
CA ASP A 105 -10.00 16.25 0.36
C ASP A 105 -9.92 16.06 -1.15
N GLU A 106 -9.32 17.02 -1.85
CA GLU A 106 -9.08 16.92 -3.30
C GLU A 106 -8.09 15.79 -3.62
N HIS A 107 -7.04 15.62 -2.82
CA HIS A 107 -6.12 14.51 -2.99
C HIS A 107 -6.85 13.16 -2.88
N LEU A 108 -7.66 12.97 -1.83
CA LEU A 108 -8.38 11.73 -1.57
C LEU A 108 -9.44 11.45 -2.64
N LYS A 109 -10.14 12.49 -3.10
CA LYS A 109 -11.12 12.37 -4.20
C LYS A 109 -10.46 11.82 -5.46
N ILE A 110 -9.38 12.45 -5.92
CA ILE A 110 -8.68 12.02 -7.14
C ILE A 110 -8.02 10.65 -6.93
N ALA A 111 -7.43 10.39 -5.75
CA ALA A 111 -6.83 9.09 -5.45
C ALA A 111 -7.86 7.96 -5.58
N LYS A 112 -9.08 8.17 -5.08
CA LYS A 112 -10.18 7.22 -5.24
C LYS A 112 -10.48 6.95 -6.70
N GLU A 113 -10.59 8.00 -7.52
CA GLU A 113 -10.83 7.89 -8.96
C GLU A 113 -9.71 7.08 -9.65
N ASN A 114 -8.44 7.40 -9.38
CA ASN A 114 -7.29 6.70 -9.95
C ASN A 114 -7.27 5.22 -9.58
N ILE A 115 -7.64 4.90 -8.33
CA ILE A 115 -7.69 3.51 -7.88
C ILE A 115 -8.84 2.78 -8.57
N THR A 116 -10.04 3.36 -8.62
CA THR A 116 -11.18 2.72 -9.30
C THR A 116 -10.95 2.53 -10.80
N GLU A 117 -10.15 3.40 -11.42
CA GLU A 117 -9.77 3.28 -12.84
C GLU A 117 -8.83 2.08 -13.09
N ARG A 118 -7.81 1.90 -12.25
CA ARG A 118 -6.81 0.82 -12.43
C ARG A 118 -7.19 -0.50 -11.77
N ILE A 119 -8.03 -0.44 -10.74
CA ILE A 119 -8.53 -1.59 -9.97
C ILE A 119 -10.06 -1.53 -10.01
N PRO A 120 -10.69 -1.87 -11.15
CA PRO A 120 -12.14 -1.84 -11.29
C PRO A 120 -12.83 -2.99 -10.55
N LYS A 121 -12.09 -4.07 -10.25
CA LYS A 121 -12.60 -5.24 -9.56
C LYS A 121 -12.68 -4.95 -8.06
N GLU A 122 -13.88 -5.01 -7.49
CA GLU A 122 -14.06 -4.77 -6.06
C GLU A 122 -13.39 -5.85 -5.21
N ASP A 123 -13.39 -7.11 -5.65
CA ASP A 123 -12.68 -8.26 -5.09
C ASP A 123 -11.25 -8.42 -5.63
N PHE A 124 -10.52 -7.31 -5.72
CA PHE A 124 -9.10 -7.34 -6.02
C PHE A 124 -8.31 -8.01 -4.88
N ASP A 125 -7.58 -9.06 -5.21
CA ASP A 125 -6.76 -9.88 -4.31
C ASP A 125 -5.26 -9.80 -4.65
N GLY A 126 -4.87 -8.90 -5.57
CA GLY A 126 -3.49 -8.61 -5.94
C GLY A 126 -2.83 -7.56 -5.06
N PHE A 127 -1.61 -7.15 -5.44
CA PHE A 127 -0.87 -6.09 -4.75
C PHE A 127 -1.15 -4.72 -5.38
N ALA A 128 -1.66 -3.79 -4.56
CA ALA A 128 -1.72 -2.37 -4.89
C ALA A 128 -0.56 -1.64 -4.21
N ILE A 129 0.38 -1.15 -5.01
CA ILE A 129 1.61 -0.50 -4.53
C ILE A 129 1.48 1.01 -4.77
N ILE A 130 1.66 1.80 -3.72
CA ILE A 130 1.71 3.25 -3.80
C ILE A 130 3.17 3.66 -3.66
N ASP A 131 3.72 4.24 -4.72
CA ASP A 131 5.14 4.58 -4.83
C ASP A 131 5.31 6.10 -4.81
N LEU A 132 5.54 6.64 -3.61
CA LEU A 132 5.64 8.06 -3.32
C LEU A 132 6.98 8.37 -2.68
N GLU A 133 7.92 8.86 -3.49
CA GLU A 133 9.32 8.97 -3.07
C GLU A 133 9.79 10.41 -2.81
N GLU A 134 8.97 11.43 -3.08
CA GLU A 134 9.51 12.80 -3.18
C GLU A 134 9.79 13.48 -1.84
N TRP A 135 9.17 13.00 -0.77
CA TRP A 135 9.48 13.39 0.60
C TRP A 135 9.09 12.29 1.57
N ARG A 136 9.69 12.33 2.76
CA ARG A 136 9.42 11.40 3.86
C ARG A 136 8.48 12.04 4.88
N PRO A 137 7.56 11.27 5.47
CA PRO A 137 6.61 11.79 6.45
C PRO A 137 7.27 12.24 7.75
N ILE A 138 8.46 11.69 8.04
CA ILE A 138 9.30 12.17 9.15
C ILE A 138 10.19 13.26 8.60
N PHE A 139 9.95 14.50 9.04
CA PHE A 139 10.67 15.69 8.58
C PHE A 139 12.19 15.53 8.69
N ASP A 140 12.66 15.07 9.84
CA ASP A 140 14.07 14.82 10.13
C ASP A 140 14.71 13.78 9.21
N GLN A 141 13.95 13.03 8.41
CA GLN A 141 14.50 12.13 7.39
C GLN A 141 14.67 12.80 6.02
N ASN A 142 14.23 14.04 5.84
CA ASN A 142 14.42 14.82 4.61
C ASN A 142 15.66 15.72 4.67
N PHE A 143 16.57 15.51 5.61
CA PHE A 143 17.68 16.44 5.87
C PHE A 143 18.86 16.38 4.90
N TRP A 144 19.00 15.30 4.13
CA TRP A 144 20.11 15.12 3.19
C TRP A 144 19.61 14.80 1.77
N GLY A 145 20.48 15.06 0.80
CA GLY A 145 20.25 14.73 -0.61
C GLY A 145 19.12 15.53 -1.23
N LEU A 146 18.56 15.02 -2.32
CA LEU A 146 17.58 15.76 -3.14
C LEU A 146 16.30 16.13 -2.35
N LYS A 147 15.89 15.29 -1.39
CA LYS A 147 14.70 15.49 -0.55
C LYS A 147 14.80 16.70 0.39
N SER A 148 15.97 17.33 0.52
CA SER A 148 16.16 18.52 1.36
C SER A 148 15.36 19.73 0.92
N VAL A 149 14.91 19.79 -0.35
CA VAL A 149 14.05 20.87 -0.86
C VAL A 149 12.79 21.03 0.00
N SER A 150 12.13 19.93 0.36
CA SER A 150 10.91 19.95 1.18
C SER A 150 11.18 20.52 2.57
N ARG A 151 12.38 20.28 3.11
CA ARG A 151 12.82 20.80 4.41
C ARG A 151 13.08 22.31 4.36
N VAL A 152 13.78 22.77 3.31
CA VAL A 152 14.09 24.20 3.10
C VAL A 152 12.81 25.01 2.96
N VAL A 153 11.87 24.53 2.14
CA VAL A 153 10.58 25.19 1.93
C VAL A 153 9.78 25.24 3.23
N PHE A 154 9.69 24.12 3.96
CA PHE A 154 8.99 24.09 5.24
C PHE A 154 9.53 25.14 6.21
N PHE A 155 10.85 25.29 6.32
CA PHE A 155 11.45 26.35 7.13
C PHE A 155 11.14 27.75 6.60
N ALA A 156 11.17 27.97 5.28
CA ALA A 156 10.80 29.25 4.70
C ALA A 156 9.33 29.62 4.99
N MET A 157 8.42 28.64 4.97
CA MET A 157 7.01 28.83 5.35
C MET A 157 6.88 29.18 6.84
N MET A 158 7.60 28.48 7.71
CA MET A 158 7.61 28.72 9.15
C MET A 158 8.18 30.09 9.49
N GLY A 159 9.29 30.50 8.87
CA GLY A 159 9.93 31.81 9.07
C GLY A 159 9.11 32.99 8.53
N LYS A 160 8.19 32.77 7.59
CA LYS A 160 7.20 33.79 7.18
C LYS A 160 6.12 34.01 8.24
N ASN A 161 5.74 32.95 8.97
CA ASN A 161 4.72 33.02 10.03
C ASN A 161 5.30 33.39 11.40
N LEU A 162 6.61 33.19 11.60
CA LEU A 162 7.31 33.47 12.84
C LEU A 162 8.44 34.48 12.57
N ARG A 163 8.26 35.74 12.98
CA ARG A 163 9.38 36.72 13.06
C ARG A 163 10.35 36.32 14.18
N LEU A 164 11.02 35.19 14.05
CA LEU A 164 12.04 34.75 14.98
C LEU A 164 13.28 34.32 14.18
N TYR A 165 14.29 35.18 14.21
CA TYR A 165 15.64 34.89 13.76
C TYR A 165 16.28 33.90 14.75
N LEU A 166 16.06 32.60 14.55
CA LEU A 166 16.80 31.58 15.29
C LEU A 166 17.61 30.71 14.32
N CYS A 167 18.87 30.50 14.69
CA CYS A 167 19.86 29.77 13.93
C CYS A 167 19.43 28.28 13.77
N PRO A 168 19.35 27.74 12.54
CA PRO A 168 18.87 26.38 12.26
C PRO A 168 19.69 25.23 12.87
N THR A 169 20.80 25.52 13.54
CA THR A 169 21.77 24.54 14.04
C THR A 169 21.73 24.32 15.56
N SER A 170 20.90 25.06 16.31
CA SER A 170 20.83 24.90 17.77
C SER A 170 19.88 23.78 18.20
N HIS A 171 20.23 23.05 19.27
CA HIS A 171 19.36 22.02 19.88
C HIS A 171 17.96 22.55 20.24
N HIS A 172 17.87 23.82 20.62
CA HIS A 172 16.61 24.53 20.88
C HIS A 172 15.65 24.54 19.67
N PHE A 173 16.18 24.49 18.45
CA PHE A 173 15.38 24.50 17.23
C PHE A 173 14.68 23.16 16.96
N ARG A 174 15.31 22.02 17.33
CA ARG A 174 14.63 20.72 17.34
C ARG A 174 13.45 20.73 18.30
N ASP A 175 13.60 21.30 19.48
CA ASP A 175 12.55 21.31 20.50
C ASP A 175 11.34 22.19 20.11
N LEU A 176 11.52 23.14 19.19
CA LEU A 176 10.45 23.96 18.59
C LEU A 176 9.77 23.27 17.39
N CYS A 177 10.52 22.55 16.55
CA CYS A 177 9.97 21.86 15.38
C CYS A 177 9.29 20.53 15.71
N TYR A 178 9.80 19.76 16.68
CA TYR A 178 9.24 18.45 17.05
C TYR A 178 7.77 18.51 17.52
N PRO A 179 7.34 19.49 18.34
CA PRO A 179 5.94 19.65 18.71
C PRO A 179 5.06 20.05 17.52
N LEU A 180 5.61 20.82 16.57
CA LEU A 180 4.93 21.18 15.33
C LEU A 180 4.78 19.97 14.41
N GLU A 181 5.80 19.13 14.22
CA GLU A 181 5.70 17.86 13.47
C GLU A 181 4.71 16.84 14.08
N ARG A 182 4.59 16.83 15.41
CA ARG A 182 3.67 15.93 16.12
C ARG A 182 2.21 16.39 15.99
N ASN A 183 1.98 17.70 15.89
CA ASN A 183 0.66 18.30 15.78
C ASN A 183 0.32 18.76 14.34
N ASP A 184 1.26 18.70 13.40
CA ASP A 184 1.05 19.04 12.00
C ASP A 184 0.28 17.88 11.36
N LEU A 185 -1.04 18.04 11.40
CA LEU A 185 -2.05 17.15 10.82
C LEU A 185 -1.67 16.76 9.38
N TYR A 186 -0.90 17.57 8.67
CA TYR A 186 -0.59 17.37 7.26
C TYR A 186 0.60 16.45 7.01
N LEU A 187 1.66 16.46 7.83
CA LEU A 187 2.82 15.57 7.64
C LEU A 187 2.52 14.11 8.01
N GLN A 188 1.78 13.90 9.10
CA GLN A 188 1.39 12.54 9.54
C GLN A 188 0.02 12.12 9.05
N GLY A 189 -0.92 13.06 8.86
CA GLY A 189 -2.29 12.74 8.43
C GLY A 189 -2.36 12.38 6.96
N PHE A 190 -1.56 13.02 6.09
CA PHE A 190 -1.56 12.71 4.65
C PHE A 190 -1.17 11.23 4.38
N PRO A 191 -0.05 10.70 4.89
CA PRO A 191 0.25 9.27 4.72
C PRO A 191 -0.82 8.35 5.34
N LYS A 192 -1.38 8.73 6.50
CA LYS A 192 -2.43 7.94 7.16
C LYS A 192 -3.72 7.89 6.33
N SER A 193 -4.14 9.00 5.74
CA SER A 193 -5.34 9.05 4.90
C SER A 193 -5.14 8.31 3.58
N VAL A 194 -3.93 8.35 3.01
CA VAL A 194 -3.54 7.54 1.85
C VAL A 194 -3.66 6.04 2.14
N ILE A 195 -3.18 5.58 3.30
CA ILE A 195 -3.34 4.17 3.68
C ILE A 195 -4.81 3.84 3.99
N SER A 196 -5.54 4.77 4.62
CA SER A 196 -6.95 4.59 4.97
C SER A 196 -7.83 4.39 3.74
N ILE A 197 -7.59 5.11 2.64
CA ILE A 197 -8.38 4.95 1.42
C ILE A 197 -8.19 3.56 0.81
N GLY A 198 -6.96 3.05 0.82
CA GLY A 198 -6.62 1.68 0.42
C GLY A 198 -7.43 0.65 1.21
N LYS A 199 -7.42 0.77 2.54
CA LYS A 199 -8.17 -0.14 3.44
C LYS A 199 -9.68 -0.02 3.31
N GLU A 200 -10.23 1.17 3.07
CA GLU A 200 -11.68 1.34 2.89
C GLU A 200 -12.19 0.62 1.63
N MET A 201 -11.39 0.63 0.56
CA MET A 201 -11.73 -0.11 -0.65
C MET A 201 -11.64 -1.62 -0.43
N GLU A 202 -10.64 -2.10 0.31
CA GLU A 202 -10.54 -3.49 0.75
C GLU A 202 -11.74 -3.91 1.64
N PHE A 203 -12.23 -3.02 2.52
CA PHE A 203 -13.38 -3.30 3.37
C PHE A 203 -14.72 -3.36 2.61
N LYS A 204 -14.86 -2.58 1.52
CA LYS A 204 -16.00 -2.69 0.59
C LYS A 204 -16.01 -4.05 -0.12
N SER A 205 -14.83 -4.56 -0.45
CA SER A 205 -14.63 -5.90 -1.00
C SER A 205 -15.14 -7.01 -0.06
N SER A 206 -14.77 -6.95 1.22
CA SER A 206 -15.09 -8.00 2.19
C SER A 206 -16.56 -8.01 2.64
N LYS A 207 -17.33 -6.94 2.40
CA LYS A 207 -18.68 -6.78 2.97
C LYS A 207 -19.82 -7.43 2.19
N ARG A 208 -19.58 -8.09 1.06
CA ARG A 208 -20.62 -8.78 0.27
C ARG A 208 -20.51 -10.30 0.31
N ASN A 209 -20.46 -10.90 1.51
CA ASN A 209 -20.80 -12.30 1.72
C ASN A 209 -21.55 -12.46 3.06
N GLY A 210 -22.84 -12.13 3.03
CA GLY A 210 -23.78 -12.33 4.13
C GLY A 210 -25.20 -12.28 3.57
N ASN A 211 -25.81 -13.45 3.42
CA ASN A 211 -27.13 -13.73 2.85
C ASN A 211 -28.24 -12.70 3.16
N SER A 212 -29.08 -12.47 2.15
CA SER A 212 -30.53 -12.68 2.32
C SER A 212 -31.16 -13.06 0.98
N GLU A 213 -31.37 -14.36 0.78
CA GLU A 213 -32.56 -14.84 0.11
C GLU A 213 -33.78 -14.27 0.85
N ALA A 214 -34.64 -13.59 0.12
CA ALA A 214 -36.06 -13.47 0.46
C ALA A 214 -36.83 -13.43 -0.85
N GLY A 215 -37.24 -14.62 -1.29
CA GLY A 215 -38.31 -14.75 -2.27
C GLY A 215 -39.64 -14.27 -1.68
N ARG A 216 -40.36 -13.48 -2.48
CA ARG A 216 -41.82 -13.26 -2.53
C ARG A 216 -41.99 -12.29 -3.71
N GLY A 217 -42.48 -12.68 -4.89
CA GLY A 217 -43.78 -13.29 -5.16
C GLY A 217 -44.73 -12.19 -5.66
N THR A 218 -45.15 -12.29 -6.94
CA THR A 218 -46.42 -11.82 -7.56
C THR A 218 -47.28 -10.86 -6.72
N VAL A 219 -47.70 -9.67 -7.15
CA VAL A 219 -48.33 -9.20 -8.41
C VAL A 219 -47.98 -7.72 -8.60
#